data_AF-A0A7T5RFK6-F1
#
_entry.id   AF-A0A7T5RFK6-F1
#
_cell.length_a   1.000
_cell.length_b   1.000
_cell.length_c   1.000
_cell.angle_alpha   90.00
_cell.angle_beta   90.00
_cell.angle_gamma   90.00
#
_symmetry.space_group_name_H-M   'P 1'
#
loop_
_entity.id
_entity.type
_entity.pdbx_description
1 polymer ?
#
loop_
_entity_poly.entity_id
_entity_poly.type
_entity_poly.pdbx_seq_one_letter_code
_entity_poly.pdbx_strand_id
1 'polypeptide(L)'
;MIDIDRELVAFVVEAKKYTYAAAESKEEVLPDGGRKLVFEADGYIYEDIYCGLCEFYGREVAYKKDIVNPRKWVMQYSGLIPADLKQLADPREIYADLKAALREVYFGLPFRGPRLFTGKKFGYFMDAHGDPNFFWGHESLRGPVYDFRQSFREELVYFGAFHGMIQQE
;
A
#
# COMPACT_ATOMS: atom_id res chain seq x y z
N MET A 1 1.04 10.29 -26.73
CA MET A 1 0.29 9.74 -25.58
C MET A 1 0.88 8.37 -25.31
N ILE A 2 1.40 8.13 -24.10
CA ILE A 2 1.82 6.79 -23.70
C ILE A 2 0.53 6.01 -23.40
N ASP A 3 0.36 4.86 -24.04
CA ASP A 3 -0.82 4.02 -23.92
C ASP A 3 -0.82 3.34 -22.54
N ILE A 4 -1.83 3.63 -21.71
CA ILE A 4 -1.98 3.02 -20.39
C ILE A 4 -2.70 1.68 -20.58
N ASP A 5 -2.09 0.61 -20.09
CA ASP A 5 -2.73 -0.72 -20.03
C ASP A 5 -3.88 -0.71 -19.02
N ARG A 6 -5.07 -0.34 -19.50
CA ARG A 6 -6.24 -0.11 -18.65
C ARG A 6 -6.74 -1.38 -17.97
N GLU A 7 -6.62 -2.52 -18.63
CA GLU A 7 -7.04 -3.81 -18.06
C GLU A 7 -6.13 -4.17 -16.88
N LEU A 8 -4.82 -4.07 -17.07
CA LEU A 8 -3.86 -4.33 -16.01
C LEU A 8 -4.03 -3.38 -14.83
N VAL A 9 -4.26 -2.08 -15.10
CA VAL A 9 -4.52 -1.09 -14.04
C VAL A 9 -5.82 -1.37 -13.29
N ALA A 10 -6.90 -1.72 -13.99
CA ALA A 10 -8.18 -2.07 -13.36
C ALA A 10 -8.02 -3.30 -12.46
N PHE A 11 -7.31 -4.32 -12.93
CA PHE A 11 -7.00 -5.51 -12.14
C PHE A 11 -6.17 -5.18 -10.89
N VAL A 12 -5.16 -4.31 -10.98
CA VAL A 12 -4.37 -3.87 -9.81
C VAL A 12 -5.26 -3.20 -8.75
N VAL A 13 -6.16 -2.30 -9.18
CA VAL A 13 -7.10 -1.61 -8.28
C VAL A 13 -8.01 -2.61 -7.56
N GLU A 14 -8.48 -3.63 -8.28
CA GLU A 14 -9.29 -4.71 -7.69
C GLU A 14 -8.46 -5.55 -6.71
N ALA A 15 -7.31 -6.05 -7.14
CA ALA A 15 -6.45 -6.91 -6.34
C ALA A 15 -6.06 -6.26 -5.00
N LYS A 16 -5.75 -4.95 -4.99
CA LYS A 16 -5.44 -4.20 -3.78
C LYS A 16 -6.58 -4.20 -2.76
N LYS A 17 -7.84 -4.17 -3.20
CA LYS A 17 -9.02 -4.19 -2.33
C LYS A 17 -9.28 -5.56 -1.71
N TYR A 18 -8.85 -6.64 -2.37
CA TYR A 18 -9.03 -8.02 -1.93
C TYR A 18 -7.80 -8.64 -1.26
N THR A 19 -6.68 -7.90 -1.16
CA THR A 19 -5.44 -8.35 -0.52
C THR A 19 -5.17 -7.57 0.76
N TYR A 20 -4.07 -6.81 0.86
CA TYR A 20 -3.60 -6.24 2.13
C TYR A 20 -4.67 -5.34 2.80
N ALA A 21 -5.41 -4.58 1.98
CA ALA A 21 -6.47 -3.69 2.44
C ALA A 21 -7.82 -4.39 2.68
N ALA A 22 -7.94 -5.70 2.45
CA ALA A 22 -9.16 -6.45 2.74
C ALA A 22 -9.45 -6.51 4.25
N ALA A 23 -10.71 -6.76 4.61
CA ALA A 23 -11.07 -7.03 6.01
C ALA A 23 -10.42 -8.32 6.51
N GLU A 24 -10.35 -9.32 5.63
CA GLU A 24 -9.67 -10.58 5.84
C GLU A 24 -8.81 -10.88 4.61
N SER A 25 -7.50 -10.95 4.80
CA SER A 25 -6.53 -11.38 3.79
C SER A 25 -6.08 -12.80 4.09
N LYS A 26 -5.94 -13.62 3.04
CA LYS A 26 -5.20 -14.88 3.13
C LYS A 26 -3.73 -14.60 2.87
N GLU A 27 -2.89 -14.84 3.87
CA GLU A 27 -1.46 -14.58 3.80
C GLU A 27 -0.68 -15.88 3.98
N GLU A 28 0.30 -16.11 3.11
CA GLU A 28 1.31 -17.14 3.28
C GLU A 28 2.50 -16.56 4.06
N VAL A 29 3.03 -17.32 5.01
CA VAL A 29 4.26 -16.97 5.73
C VAL A 29 5.46 -17.54 4.99
N LEU A 30 6.36 -16.66 4.54
CA LEU A 30 7.58 -17.03 3.85
C LEU A 30 8.68 -17.48 4.84
N PRO A 31 9.69 -18.24 4.39
CA PRO A 31 10.76 -18.76 5.26
C PRO A 31 11.57 -17.69 6.01
N ASP A 32 11.68 -16.49 5.45
CA ASP A 32 12.36 -15.33 6.04
C ASP A 32 11.47 -14.54 7.01
N GLY A 33 10.25 -15.01 7.29
CA GLY A 33 9.25 -14.33 8.10
C GLY A 33 8.39 -13.34 7.33
N GLY A 34 8.64 -13.15 6.02
CA GLY A 34 7.82 -12.34 5.14
C GLY A 34 6.38 -12.85 5.03
N ARG A 35 5.52 -12.00 4.48
CA ARG A 35 4.12 -12.28 4.20
C ARG A 35 3.89 -12.14 2.72
N LYS A 36 3.19 -13.13 2.13
CA LYS A 36 2.82 -13.13 0.72
C LYS A 36 1.29 -13.19 0.59
N LEU A 37 0.75 -12.28 -0.20
CA LEU A 37 -0.64 -12.29 -0.64
C LEU A 37 -0.68 -12.56 -2.13
N VAL A 38 -1.66 -13.36 -2.56
CA VAL A 38 -1.91 -13.64 -3.97
C VAL A 38 -3.38 -13.38 -4.27
N PHE A 39 -3.63 -12.72 -5.39
CA PHE A 39 -4.96 -12.54 -5.95
C PHE A 39 -4.94 -12.87 -7.44
N GLU A 40 -5.96 -13.60 -7.89
CA GLU A 40 -6.08 -14.03 -9.28
C GLU A 40 -7.50 -13.80 -9.75
N ALA A 41 -7.66 -13.07 -10.86
CA ALA A 41 -8.94 -12.80 -11.50
C ALA A 41 -8.73 -12.50 -12.98
N ASP A 42 -9.68 -12.87 -13.84
CA ASP A 42 -9.71 -12.54 -15.27
C ASP A 42 -8.41 -12.83 -16.04
N GLY A 43 -7.71 -13.89 -15.66
CA GLY A 43 -6.45 -14.28 -16.29
C GLY A 43 -5.24 -13.43 -15.88
N TYR A 44 -5.34 -12.62 -14.84
CA TYR A 44 -4.23 -11.89 -14.24
C TYR A 44 -3.85 -12.49 -12.87
N ILE A 45 -2.59 -12.30 -12.48
CA ILE A 45 -2.06 -12.59 -11.13
C ILE A 45 -1.56 -11.29 -10.52
N TYR A 46 -1.85 -11.09 -9.25
CA TYR A 46 -1.25 -10.10 -8.38
C TYR A 46 -0.56 -10.80 -7.21
N GLU A 47 0.67 -10.39 -6.91
CA GLU A 47 1.44 -10.83 -5.74
C GLU A 47 1.89 -9.61 -4.96
N ASP A 48 1.63 -9.59 -3.65
CA ASP A 48 2.17 -8.61 -2.70
C ASP A 48 3.00 -9.35 -1.66
N ILE A 49 4.27 -8.97 -1.54
CA ILE A 49 5.20 -9.56 -0.58
C ILE A 49 5.77 -8.43 0.26
N TYR A 50 5.62 -8.54 1.58
CA TYR A 50 6.16 -7.59 2.53
C TYR A 50 6.82 -8.27 3.73
N CYS A 51 7.76 -7.58 4.36
CA CYS A 51 8.43 -8.02 5.57
C CYS A 51 8.48 -6.88 6.58
N GLY A 52 8.27 -7.21 7.86
CA GLY A 52 8.26 -6.26 8.96
C GLY A 52 6.88 -5.67 9.27
N LEU A 53 6.82 -4.96 10.40
CA LEU A 53 5.63 -4.25 10.87
C LEU A 53 5.97 -2.78 11.09
N CYS A 54 6.74 -2.45 12.14
CA CYS A 54 7.07 -1.04 12.44
C CYS A 54 8.13 -0.44 11.53
N GLU A 55 9.04 -1.26 10.99
CA GLU A 55 9.91 -0.93 9.88
C GLU A 55 9.67 -2.03 8.86
N PHE A 56 9.32 -1.64 7.63
CA PHE A 56 8.89 -2.60 6.64
C PHE A 56 9.34 -2.22 5.24
N TYR A 57 9.43 -3.23 4.40
CA TYR A 57 9.57 -3.09 2.95
C TYR A 57 8.69 -4.13 2.28
N GLY A 58 8.29 -3.84 1.05
CA GLY A 58 7.49 -4.75 0.26
C GLY A 58 7.55 -4.43 -1.21
N ARG A 59 6.98 -5.36 -1.98
CA ARG A 59 6.83 -5.25 -3.42
C ARG A 59 5.49 -5.82 -3.85
N GLU A 60 4.96 -5.23 -4.89
CA GLU A 60 3.77 -5.72 -5.57
C GLU A 60 4.10 -5.95 -7.05
N VAL A 61 3.54 -7.01 -7.61
CA VAL A 61 3.69 -7.38 -9.01
C VAL A 61 2.34 -7.85 -9.55
N ALA A 62 1.92 -7.30 -10.69
CA ALA A 62 0.73 -7.76 -11.41
C ALA A 62 1.03 -8.00 -12.89
N TYR A 63 0.50 -9.08 -13.46
CA TYR A 63 0.73 -9.47 -14.85
C TYR A 63 -0.35 -10.43 -15.36
N LYS A 64 -0.44 -10.54 -16.69
CA LYS A 64 -1.34 -11.49 -17.37
C LYS A 64 -0.71 -12.90 -17.39
N LYS A 65 -1.49 -13.91 -17.00
CA LYS A 65 -1.11 -15.33 -17.05
C LYS A 65 -0.91 -15.80 -18.49
N ASP A 66 -0.13 -16.87 -18.63
CA ASP A 66 0.04 -17.63 -19.88
C ASP A 66 0.59 -16.81 -21.07
N ILE A 67 1.16 -15.63 -20.79
CA ILE A 67 1.89 -14.81 -21.75
C ILE A 67 3.38 -15.00 -21.47
N VAL A 68 4.15 -15.30 -22.52
CA VAL A 68 5.62 -15.24 -22.45
C VAL A 68 6.00 -13.77 -22.35
N ASN A 69 6.79 -13.41 -21.34
CA ASN A 69 7.30 -12.05 -21.15
C ASN A 69 6.18 -10.99 -21.02
N PRO A 70 5.23 -11.17 -20.08
CA PRO A 70 4.12 -10.25 -19.95
C PRO A 70 4.62 -8.89 -19.47
N ARG A 71 3.94 -7.82 -19.90
CA ARG A 71 4.06 -6.53 -19.20
C ARG A 71 3.70 -6.72 -17.74
N LYS A 72 4.48 -6.11 -16.86
CA LYS A 72 4.30 -6.23 -15.40
C LYS A 72 4.10 -4.86 -14.81
N TRP A 73 2.99 -4.66 -14.13
CA TRP A 73 2.88 -3.53 -13.22
C TRP A 73 3.64 -3.92 -11.96
N VAL A 74 4.60 -3.09 -11.55
CA VAL A 74 5.42 -3.34 -10.37
C VAL A 74 5.44 -2.12 -9.49
N MET A 75 5.44 -2.34 -8.18
CA MET A 75 5.66 -1.32 -7.17
C MET A 75 6.59 -1.85 -6.10
N GLN A 76 7.51 -1.01 -5.64
CA GLN A 76 8.25 -1.24 -4.40
C GLN A 76 7.87 -0.17 -3.41
N TYR A 77 7.82 -0.55 -2.14
CA TYR A 77 7.47 0.37 -1.07
C TYR A 77 8.22 0.02 0.21
N SER A 78 8.42 1.01 1.05
CA SER A 78 8.99 0.85 2.38
C SER A 78 8.46 1.92 3.29
N GLY A 79 8.53 1.70 4.60
CA GLY A 79 8.01 2.66 5.55
C GLY A 79 8.32 2.31 6.98
N LEU A 80 7.86 3.19 7.86
CA LEU A 80 8.09 3.09 9.28
C LEU A 80 7.00 3.76 10.13
N ILE A 81 6.88 3.28 11.36
CA ILE A 81 6.29 3.98 12.50
C ILE A 81 7.46 4.65 13.26
N PRO A 82 7.45 5.99 13.45
CA PRO A 82 8.53 6.68 14.16
C PRO A 82 8.80 6.09 15.55
N ALA A 83 10.09 5.97 15.90
CA ALA A 83 10.54 5.20 17.06
C ALA A 83 10.02 5.74 18.39
N ASP A 84 9.89 7.05 18.50
CA ASP A 84 9.32 7.79 19.63
C ASP A 84 7.82 7.54 19.83
N LEU A 85 7.11 7.08 18.79
CA LEU A 85 5.67 6.83 18.82
C LEU A 85 5.31 5.35 19.00
N LYS A 86 6.26 4.42 18.84
CA LYS A 86 6.01 2.97 18.98
C LYS A 86 5.43 2.57 20.34
N GLN A 87 5.68 3.37 21.38
CA GLN A 87 5.16 3.14 22.74
C GLN A 87 3.86 3.91 23.04
N LEU A 88 3.52 4.89 22.19
CA LEU A 88 2.42 5.83 22.43
C LEU A 88 1.22 5.59 21.52
N ALA A 89 1.41 4.91 20.39
CA ALA A 89 0.36 4.53 19.47
C ALA A 89 0.39 3.02 19.21
N ASP A 90 -0.77 2.37 19.31
CA ASP A 90 -0.90 0.95 18.96
C ASP A 90 -0.79 0.80 17.43
N PRO A 91 0.21 0.04 16.92
CA PRO A 91 0.34 -0.19 15.49
C PRO A 91 -0.94 -0.72 14.84
N ARG A 92 -1.77 -1.48 15.56
CA ARG A 92 -3.02 -2.03 15.04
C ARG A 92 -4.02 -0.94 14.66
N GLU A 93 -4.07 0.16 15.42
CA GLU A 93 -4.95 1.30 15.12
C GLU A 93 -4.44 2.07 13.90
N ILE A 94 -3.12 2.27 13.82
CA ILE A 94 -2.47 2.92 12.67
C ILE A 94 -2.76 2.13 11.39
N TYR A 95 -2.54 0.81 11.42
CA TYR A 95 -2.76 -0.05 10.26
C TYR A 95 -4.25 -0.23 9.92
N ALA A 96 -5.16 -0.12 10.89
CA ALA A 96 -6.59 -0.13 10.61
C ALA A 96 -7.00 1.09 9.75
N ASP A 97 -6.56 2.29 10.13
CA ASP A 97 -6.83 3.51 9.36
C ASP A 97 -6.07 3.52 8.02
N LEU A 98 -4.83 3.02 7.99
CA LEU A 98 -4.09 2.85 6.74
C LEU A 98 -4.85 1.94 5.77
N LYS A 99 -5.24 0.74 6.20
CA LYS A 99 -5.98 -0.22 5.36
C LYS A 99 -7.31 0.35 4.88
N ALA A 100 -8.00 1.14 5.71
CA ALA A 100 -9.21 1.83 5.29
C ALA A 100 -8.93 2.83 4.14
N ALA A 101 -7.87 3.63 4.24
CA ALA A 101 -7.48 4.54 3.16
C ALA A 101 -7.05 3.80 1.89
N LEU A 102 -6.25 2.73 2.02
CA LEU A 102 -5.78 1.93 0.87
C LEU A 102 -6.91 1.22 0.12
N ARG A 103 -8.03 0.92 0.79
CA ARG A 103 -9.21 0.33 0.16
C ARG A 103 -9.92 1.28 -0.81
N GLU A 104 -9.74 2.58 -0.62
CA GLU A 104 -10.29 3.63 -1.49
C GLU A 104 -9.42 3.91 -2.73
N VAL A 105 -8.49 2.99 -3.06
CA VAL A 105 -7.73 3.01 -4.32
C VAL A 105 -8.66 3.03 -5.53
N TYR A 106 -8.28 3.79 -6.55
CA TYR A 106 -9.07 3.98 -7.77
C TYR A 106 -8.19 4.11 -9.01
N PHE A 107 -8.81 3.93 -10.18
CA PHE A 107 -8.14 3.85 -11.48
C PHE A 107 -7.21 5.03 -11.80
N GLY A 108 -7.56 6.25 -11.36
CA GLY A 108 -6.76 7.45 -11.64
C GLY A 108 -5.47 7.57 -10.82
N LEU A 109 -5.40 6.88 -9.68
CA LEU A 109 -4.20 6.76 -8.84
C LEU A 109 -4.09 5.31 -8.32
N PRO A 110 -3.72 4.35 -9.18
CA PRO A 110 -3.75 2.92 -8.87
C PRO A 110 -2.52 2.47 -8.05
N PHE A 111 -2.10 3.28 -7.08
CA PHE A 111 -0.85 3.08 -6.33
C PHE A 111 -1.12 2.72 -4.87
N ARG A 112 -1.80 3.63 -4.15
CA ARG A 112 -2.13 3.53 -2.72
C ARG A 112 -3.55 4.05 -2.51
N GLY A 113 -3.83 4.78 -1.43
CA GLY A 113 -5.13 5.37 -1.16
C GLY A 113 -5.40 6.67 -1.96
N PRO A 114 -6.49 7.39 -1.65
CA PRO A 114 -6.78 8.70 -2.23
C PRO A 114 -5.84 9.76 -1.67
N ARG A 115 -5.75 10.94 -2.31
CA ARG A 115 -4.88 12.05 -1.82
C ARG A 115 -5.10 12.41 -0.35
N LEU A 116 -6.35 12.36 0.10
CA LEU A 116 -6.77 12.63 1.47
C LEU A 116 -7.82 11.61 1.88
N PHE A 117 -7.72 11.12 3.11
CA PHE A 117 -8.74 10.27 3.72
C PHE A 117 -8.79 10.51 5.23
N THR A 118 -9.99 10.54 5.81
CA THR A 118 -10.18 10.67 7.26
C THR A 118 -10.47 9.29 7.82
N GLY A 119 -9.49 8.72 8.54
CA GLY A 119 -9.67 7.50 9.29
C GLY A 119 -10.43 7.74 10.59
N LYS A 120 -10.55 6.68 11.39
CA LYS A 120 -11.21 6.72 12.70
C LYS A 120 -10.43 7.57 13.70
N LYS A 121 -9.10 7.49 13.68
CA LYS A 121 -8.20 8.17 14.62
C LYS A 121 -7.18 9.06 13.91
N PHE A 122 -6.71 8.64 12.74
CA PHE A 122 -5.66 9.31 11.99
C PHE A 122 -6.16 9.81 10.63
N GLY A 123 -5.67 10.97 10.21
CA GLY A 123 -5.81 11.48 8.85
C GLY A 123 -4.71 10.90 7.94
N TYR A 124 -5.11 10.41 6.78
CA TYR A 124 -4.24 9.92 5.72
C TYR A 124 -4.00 11.00 4.67
N PHE A 125 -2.74 11.11 4.25
CA PHE A 125 -2.33 11.96 3.16
C PHE A 125 -1.39 11.18 2.24
N MET A 126 -1.63 11.30 0.93
CA MET A 126 -0.76 10.74 -0.11
C MET A 126 -0.36 11.83 -1.10
N ASP A 127 0.95 11.96 -1.28
CA ASP A 127 1.56 12.76 -2.35
C ASP A 127 2.18 11.82 -3.37
N ALA A 128 1.67 11.86 -4.60
CA ALA A 128 2.05 10.95 -5.66
C ALA A 128 2.22 11.71 -6.97
N HIS A 129 3.24 11.32 -7.71
CA HIS A 129 3.63 11.91 -8.98
C HIS A 129 3.73 10.83 -10.06
N GLY A 130 3.60 11.25 -11.31
CA GLY A 130 3.65 10.38 -12.47
C GLY A 130 2.30 9.77 -12.85
N ASP A 131 2.36 8.67 -13.59
CA ASP A 131 1.22 7.93 -14.12
C ASP A 131 1.49 6.41 -14.01
N PRO A 132 0.54 5.52 -14.35
CA PRO A 132 0.75 4.08 -14.20
C PRO A 132 2.01 3.51 -14.88
N ASN A 133 2.56 4.16 -15.90
CA ASN A 133 3.79 3.72 -16.56
C ASN A 133 5.04 4.01 -15.73
N PHE A 134 5.05 5.09 -14.95
CA PHE A 134 6.13 5.44 -14.04
C PHE A 134 5.64 6.42 -12.97
N PHE A 135 5.67 6.00 -11.72
CA PHE A 135 5.14 6.75 -10.59
C PHE A 135 6.01 6.62 -9.35
N TRP A 136 5.90 7.60 -8.47
CA TRP A 136 6.56 7.62 -7.17
C TRP A 136 5.81 8.54 -6.22
N GLY A 137 6.03 8.35 -4.93
CA GLY A 137 5.37 9.17 -3.94
C GLY A 137 5.59 8.67 -2.53
N HIS A 138 4.84 9.26 -1.63
CA HIS A 138 4.77 8.84 -0.25
C HIS A 138 3.37 9.03 0.32
N GLU A 139 3.11 8.31 1.39
CA GLU A 139 1.92 8.38 2.20
C GLU A 139 2.29 8.59 3.67
N SER A 140 1.38 9.17 4.42
CA SER A 140 1.55 9.43 5.84
C SER A 140 0.23 9.35 6.57
N LEU A 141 0.30 8.97 7.85
CA LEU A 141 -0.81 9.16 8.78
C LEU A 141 -0.39 10.17 9.85
N ARG A 142 -1.27 11.12 10.13
CA ARG A 142 -1.13 12.09 11.22
C ARG A 142 -2.34 12.09 12.13
N GLY A 143 -2.14 12.31 13.40
CA GLY A 143 -3.25 12.45 14.34
C GLY A 143 -2.81 12.56 15.80
N PRO A 144 -3.77 12.57 16.73
CA PRO A 144 -3.49 12.80 18.13
C PRO A 144 -2.78 11.61 18.77
N VAL A 145 -1.67 11.90 19.43
CA VAL A 145 -0.95 10.98 20.32
C VAL A 145 -1.01 11.55 21.74
N TYR A 146 -1.36 10.71 22.70
CA TYR A 146 -1.55 11.10 24.10
C TYR A 146 -0.34 10.69 24.94
N ASP A 147 0.15 11.62 25.76
CA ASP A 147 1.18 11.32 26.75
C ASP A 147 0.57 10.72 28.03
N PHE A 148 1.44 10.33 28.97
CA PHE A 148 1.02 9.77 30.26
C PHE A 148 0.23 10.75 31.15
N ARG A 149 0.20 12.03 30.80
CA ARG A 149 -0.60 13.07 31.47
C ARG A 149 -1.92 13.35 30.75
N GLN A 150 -2.27 12.53 29.75
CA GLN A 150 -3.43 12.71 28.86
C GLN A 150 -3.43 14.03 28.07
N SER A 151 -2.27 14.67 27.93
CA SER A 151 -2.12 15.77 26.97
C SER A 151 -1.92 15.19 25.57
N PHE A 152 -2.53 15.79 24.54
CA PHE A 152 -2.36 15.32 23.17
C PHE A 152 -1.49 16.27 22.34
N ARG A 153 -0.77 15.69 21.38
CA ARG A 153 -0.10 16.41 20.28
C ARG A 153 -0.44 15.74 18.96
N GLU A 154 -0.50 16.53 17.91
CA GLU A 154 -0.66 15.99 16.56
C GLU A 154 0.71 15.57 16.02
N GLU A 155 0.86 14.29 15.74
CA GLU A 155 2.14 13.70 15.36
C GLU A 155 2.03 12.93 14.04
N LEU A 156 3.15 12.78 13.35
CA LEU A 156 3.29 11.86 12.22
C LEU A 156 3.45 10.44 12.77
N VAL A 157 2.41 9.62 12.69
CA VAL A 157 2.41 8.27 13.29
C VAL A 157 2.86 7.17 12.34
N TYR A 158 2.89 7.45 11.04
CA TYR A 158 3.30 6.52 10.00
C TYR A 158 3.79 7.27 8.78
N PHE A 159 4.82 6.71 8.13
CA PHE A 159 5.32 7.16 6.85
C PHE A 159 5.61 5.96 5.94
N GLY A 160 5.21 6.04 4.68
CA GLY A 160 5.56 5.06 3.65
C GLY A 160 5.95 5.76 2.36
N ALA A 161 6.99 5.30 1.70
CA ALA A 161 7.40 5.75 0.37
C ALA A 161 7.24 4.62 -0.63
N PHE A 162 6.99 4.95 -1.90
CA PHE A 162 6.83 3.98 -2.96
C PHE A 162 7.28 4.52 -4.31
N HIS A 163 7.66 3.61 -5.20
CA HIS A 163 7.82 3.90 -6.61
C HIS A 163 7.50 2.65 -7.44
N GLY A 164 7.13 2.84 -8.70
CA GLY A 164 6.72 1.75 -9.55
C GLY A 164 6.59 2.16 -11.01
N MET A 165 6.30 1.17 -11.84
CA MET A 165 6.22 1.31 -13.28
C MET A 165 5.48 0.13 -13.92
N ILE A 166 5.05 0.31 -15.16
CA ILE A 166 4.74 -0.82 -16.05
C ILE A 166 6.04 -1.19 -16.77
N GLN A 167 6.64 -2.30 -16.38
CA GLN A 167 7.80 -2.88 -17.05
C GLN A 167 7.39 -3.43 -18.41
N GLN A 168 8.13 -3.02 -19.44
CA GLN A 168 8.09 -3.60 -20.78
C GLN A 168 9.33 -4.48 -20.94
N GLU A 169 9.17 -5.67 -21.52
CA GLU A 169 10.27 -6.54 -21.92
C GLU A 169 10.71 -6.25 -23.36
#